data_AF-A0A0P9VP87-F1
#
_entry.id   AF-A0A0P9VP87-F1
#
_cell.length_a   1.000
_cell.length_b   1.000
_cell.length_c   1.000
_cell.angle_alpha   90.00
_cell.angle_beta   90.00
_cell.angle_gamma   90.00
#
_symmetry.space_group_name_H-M   'P 1'
#
loop_
_entity.id
_entity.type
_entity.pdbx_description
1 polymer ?
#
loop_
_entity_poly.entity_id
_entity_poly.type
_entity_poly.pdbx_seq_one_letter_code
_entity_poly.pdbx_strand_id
1 'polypeptide(L)'
;MEHISNMDENSNNTGTWSANLFKTRLNHPPDWPAMISGVAYAPFRPGQSPYKQIFPTRDQIREDLLLLRSLTRNIRTYSVEGTLMHIPELAEALGMNVTLGVWITEDETHNSQEIKAGIELANRYSSVQRLVLGNEVLFRDDVPVDLLIHYLQTARRAVYVPVSTSEIWTQWYETPELVRHVDFIAAHILPFWEGASALDASAIVLAHANELSARFPDKPLILSEIGWPSKAIAKRRMTSSDAEHSIYLRNQIPLLDQHGHDYFVIEAFDQHWKTEEGLPGPNWGLFDAKRRLKLHVSGPIKMPVNVLSEILRLVTRLRPESWPAGALIIVLAYCALSGFGMYNSPPLPAWLALPVAFIWAASILTYTGIETHEFLEACWGPGAPRSFYPHHSPVGPTQKVSLHVPCYNEPPDMVKRTLDSLQTLEYPDFEVLVIDNNTQDPDIWKPIELYCQQLGPRFRFFHVNPLPGFKAGALKRV
;
A
#
# COMPACT_ATOMS: atom_id res chain seq x y z
N MET A 1 61.55 -44.03 -10.15
CA MET A 1 61.24 -45.47 -10.05
C MET A 1 60.33 -45.59 -8.85
N GLU A 2 59.03 -45.42 -9.08
CA GLU A 2 58.05 -46.51 -9.30
C GLU A 2 57.42 -46.88 -7.95
N HIS A 3 56.14 -47.16 -7.78
CA HIS A 3 54.87 -46.86 -8.46
C HIS A 3 53.79 -47.48 -7.52
N ILE A 4 52.61 -46.85 -7.43
CA ILE A 4 51.27 -47.49 -7.22
C ILE A 4 50.91 -47.98 -5.80
N SER A 5 50.04 -47.24 -5.10
CA SER A 5 48.56 -47.47 -5.02
C SER A 5 48.00 -46.89 -3.71
N ASN A 6 47.17 -45.85 -3.80
CA ASN A 6 45.75 -46.01 -3.48
C ASN A 6 45.00 -44.76 -3.90
N MET A 7 44.14 -44.96 -4.90
CA MET A 7 42.94 -44.17 -5.13
C MET A 7 42.02 -44.34 -3.91
N ASP A 8 41.39 -43.23 -3.53
CA ASP A 8 40.02 -43.10 -3.02
C ASP A 8 39.96 -42.09 -1.88
N GLU A 9 39.77 -40.82 -2.25
CA GLU A 9 38.93 -39.86 -1.51
C GLU A 9 38.86 -38.56 -2.32
N ASN A 10 38.19 -38.64 -3.47
CA ASN A 10 37.78 -37.46 -4.22
C ASN A 10 36.28 -37.56 -4.52
N SER A 11 35.46 -37.47 -3.47
CA SER A 11 34.04 -37.17 -3.60
C SER A 11 33.55 -36.59 -2.27
N ASN A 12 33.35 -35.28 -2.23
CA ASN A 12 32.29 -34.57 -1.48
C ASN A 12 32.66 -33.11 -1.23
N ASN A 13 32.89 -32.35 -2.30
CA ASN A 13 32.82 -30.88 -2.20
C ASN A 13 32.03 -30.26 -3.35
N THR A 14 30.89 -30.88 -3.68
CA THR A 14 29.87 -30.36 -4.58
C THR A 14 28.54 -30.30 -3.83
N GLY A 15 28.38 -29.33 -2.93
CA GLY A 15 27.19 -29.29 -2.07
C GLY A 15 26.84 -27.95 -1.42
N THR A 16 27.53 -26.85 -1.74
CA THR A 16 27.25 -25.53 -1.10
C THR A 16 27.04 -24.39 -2.10
N TRP A 17 26.95 -24.69 -3.40
CA TRP A 17 26.73 -23.69 -4.46
C TRP A 17 25.27 -23.53 -4.91
N SER A 18 24.31 -24.25 -4.33
CA SER A 18 22.91 -24.21 -4.79
C SER A 18 21.90 -23.66 -3.78
N ALA A 19 22.19 -23.63 -2.47
CA ALA A 19 21.18 -23.21 -1.48
C ALA A 19 21.03 -21.69 -1.29
N ASN A 20 22.05 -20.89 -1.62
CA ASN A 20 22.03 -19.43 -1.47
C ASN A 20 21.54 -18.69 -2.73
N LEU A 21 21.61 -19.32 -3.92
CA LEU A 21 21.16 -18.72 -5.17
C LEU A 21 19.63 -18.56 -5.25
N PHE A 22 18.86 -19.35 -4.51
CA PHE A 22 17.40 -19.24 -4.46
C PHE A 22 16.88 -18.29 -3.38
N LYS A 23 17.75 -17.73 -2.52
CA LYS A 23 17.35 -16.81 -1.43
C LYS A 23 17.41 -15.35 -1.82
N THR A 24 18.19 -14.99 -2.83
CA THR A 24 18.35 -13.59 -3.26
C THR A 24 18.45 -13.51 -4.77
N ARG A 25 17.63 -12.66 -5.39
CA ARG A 25 17.71 -12.33 -6.81
C ARG A 25 18.61 -11.11 -6.99
N LEU A 26 19.62 -11.23 -7.85
CA LEU A 26 20.44 -10.09 -8.25
C LEU A 26 19.77 -9.40 -9.43
N ASN A 27 19.46 -8.11 -9.30
CA ASN A 27 18.89 -7.29 -10.36
C ASN A 27 19.91 -6.23 -10.78
N HIS A 28 19.91 -5.92 -12.08
CA HIS A 28 20.81 -4.94 -12.68
C HIS A 28 20.00 -3.78 -13.30
N PRO A 29 19.28 -2.98 -12.50
CA PRO A 29 18.64 -1.78 -13.02
C PRO A 29 19.71 -0.77 -13.46
N PRO A 30 19.39 0.16 -14.38
CA PRO A 30 20.34 1.20 -14.80
C PRO A 30 20.67 2.11 -13.62
N ASP A 31 21.80 2.82 -13.67
CA ASP A 31 22.17 3.75 -12.60
C ASP A 31 21.21 4.95 -12.57
N TRP A 32 21.08 5.56 -11.38
CA TRP A 32 20.26 6.75 -11.19
C TRP A 32 20.76 7.92 -12.06
N PRO A 33 19.89 8.62 -12.80
CA PRO A 33 20.32 9.71 -13.65
C PRO A 33 20.80 10.92 -12.84
N ALA A 34 21.60 11.78 -13.46
CA ALA A 34 22.12 12.98 -12.78
C ALA A 34 21.01 13.94 -12.32
N MET A 35 19.93 14.04 -13.09
CA MET A 35 18.76 14.87 -12.80
C MET A 35 17.51 14.11 -13.22
N ILE A 36 16.39 14.37 -12.52
CA ILE A 36 15.07 13.82 -12.84
C ILE A 36 14.07 14.93 -13.16
N SER A 37 12.97 14.60 -13.84
CA SER A 37 11.92 15.56 -14.23
C SER A 37 11.42 16.37 -13.02
N GLY A 38 10.91 15.72 -11.96
CA GLY A 38 10.49 16.40 -10.75
C GLY A 38 10.21 15.47 -9.57
N VAL A 39 9.99 16.06 -8.39
CA VAL A 39 9.55 15.33 -7.18
C VAL A 39 8.33 15.99 -6.54
N ALA A 40 7.42 15.18 -6.01
CA ALA A 40 6.40 15.65 -5.10
C ALA A 40 7.02 16.02 -3.76
N TYR A 41 6.65 17.17 -3.20
CA TYR A 41 7.30 17.76 -2.04
C TYR A 41 6.30 18.22 -0.98
N ALA A 42 6.35 17.52 0.16
CA ALA A 42 5.73 17.92 1.40
C ALA A 42 6.82 18.09 2.49
N PRO A 43 7.01 19.30 3.05
CA PRO A 43 8.17 19.60 3.92
C PRO A 43 8.05 19.13 5.38
N PHE A 44 7.05 18.33 5.73
CA PHE A 44 6.83 17.98 7.13
C PHE A 44 7.97 17.09 7.68
N ARG A 45 8.37 17.38 8.93
CA ARG A 45 9.35 16.62 9.71
C ARG A 45 8.66 15.79 10.80
N PRO A 46 9.36 14.83 11.45
CA PRO A 46 8.77 14.09 12.57
C PRO A 46 8.18 15.02 13.63
N GLY A 47 6.92 14.76 14.02
CA GLY A 47 6.17 15.60 14.97
C GLY A 47 5.34 16.73 14.31
N GLN A 48 5.57 17.01 13.02
CA GLN A 48 4.81 17.98 12.23
C GLN A 48 3.73 17.26 11.41
N SER A 49 2.61 17.94 11.16
CA SER A 49 1.48 17.37 10.43
C SER A 49 0.50 18.47 10.02
N PRO A 50 -0.08 18.41 8.81
CA PRO A 50 -1.14 19.32 8.40
C PRO A 50 -2.39 19.17 9.30
N TYR A 51 -2.73 17.93 9.69
CA TYR A 51 -3.86 17.66 10.59
C TYR A 51 -3.70 18.27 11.98
N LYS A 52 -2.46 18.34 12.47
CA LYS A 52 -2.14 18.98 13.76
C LYS A 52 -1.91 20.48 13.64
N GLN A 53 -1.93 21.03 12.42
CA GLN A 53 -1.59 22.43 12.12
C GLN A 53 -0.18 22.81 12.63
N ILE A 54 0.73 21.83 12.66
CA ILE A 54 2.13 22.03 13.02
C ILE A 54 2.93 22.01 11.74
N PHE A 55 3.19 23.19 11.18
CA PHE A 55 3.89 23.36 9.91
C PHE A 55 5.41 23.47 10.07
N PRO A 56 6.19 23.10 9.04
CA PRO A 56 7.63 23.30 9.04
C PRO A 56 7.99 24.79 9.02
N THR A 57 9.15 25.14 9.56
CA THR A 57 9.64 26.53 9.49
C THR A 57 10.16 26.85 8.09
N ARG A 58 10.23 28.15 7.79
CA ARG A 58 10.79 28.64 6.52
C ARG A 58 12.23 28.15 6.27
N ASP A 59 13.05 28.06 7.33
CA ASP A 59 14.42 27.54 7.23
C ASP A 59 14.43 26.04 6.93
N GLN A 60 13.54 25.26 7.53
CA GLN A 60 13.40 23.83 7.23
C GLN A 60 13.02 23.60 5.77
N ILE A 61 12.10 24.41 5.23
CA ILE A 61 11.74 24.36 3.81
C ILE A 61 12.95 24.69 2.95
N ARG A 62 13.73 25.72 3.30
CA ARG A 62 14.93 26.10 2.56
C ARG A 62 16.01 25.01 2.55
N GLU A 63 16.25 24.37 3.69
CA GLU A 63 17.18 23.23 3.83
C GLU A 63 16.79 22.09 2.88
N ASP A 64 15.50 21.73 2.89
CA ASP A 64 14.96 20.66 2.06
C ASP A 64 15.08 21.01 0.56
N LEU A 65 14.76 22.26 0.16
CA LEU A 65 14.90 22.71 -1.24
C LEU A 65 16.36 22.71 -1.72
N LEU A 66 17.32 23.09 -0.87
CA LEU A 66 18.75 23.03 -1.19
C LEU A 66 19.21 21.59 -1.45
N LEU A 67 18.68 20.63 -0.68
CA LEU A 67 18.95 19.21 -0.88
C LEU A 67 18.36 18.73 -2.22
N LEU A 68 17.08 19.04 -2.48
CA LEU A 68 16.38 18.61 -3.70
C LEU A 68 16.94 19.21 -4.99
N ARG A 69 17.49 20.44 -4.93
CA ARG A 69 18.12 21.12 -6.08
C ARG A 69 19.22 20.31 -6.76
N SER A 70 19.87 19.40 -6.01
CA SER A 70 20.90 18.51 -6.55
C SER A 70 20.36 17.37 -7.42
N LEU A 71 19.06 17.07 -7.31
CA LEU A 71 18.38 15.97 -8.01
C LEU A 71 17.40 16.47 -9.07
N THR A 72 16.76 17.61 -8.84
CA THR A 72 15.79 18.18 -9.78
C THR A 72 15.68 19.70 -9.63
N ARG A 73 15.17 20.35 -10.67
CA ARG A 73 14.77 21.76 -10.62
C ARG A 73 13.27 21.95 -10.47
N ASN A 74 12.47 20.89 -10.56
CA ASN A 74 11.02 21.01 -10.52
C ASN A 74 10.47 20.27 -9.29
N ILE A 75 9.62 20.95 -8.53
CA ILE A 75 8.87 20.36 -7.41
C ILE A 75 7.37 20.52 -7.63
N ARG A 76 6.60 19.57 -7.11
CA ARG A 76 5.14 19.66 -7.02
C ARG A 76 4.74 19.76 -5.55
N THR A 77 3.89 20.73 -5.21
CA THR A 77 3.33 20.88 -3.85
C THR A 77 1.84 20.55 -3.86
N TYR A 78 1.22 20.52 -2.68
CA TYR A 78 -0.16 20.05 -2.50
C TYR A 78 -1.12 21.11 -1.93
N SER A 79 -0.62 22.06 -1.14
CA SER A 79 -1.39 23.07 -0.41
C SER A 79 -0.57 24.35 -0.32
N VAL A 80 -1.25 25.48 -0.10
CA VAL A 80 -0.63 26.76 0.24
C VAL A 80 -0.88 27.20 1.69
N GLU A 81 -1.37 26.29 2.54
CA GLU A 81 -1.68 26.57 3.95
C GLU A 81 -0.44 26.85 4.80
N GLY A 82 -0.59 27.73 5.78
CA GLY A 82 0.45 28.01 6.78
C GLY A 82 1.76 28.46 6.15
N THR A 83 2.87 27.82 6.50
CA THR A 83 4.19 28.19 5.97
C THR A 83 4.45 27.66 4.56
N LEU A 84 3.58 26.80 4.01
CA LEU A 84 3.73 26.23 2.67
C LEU A 84 3.63 27.31 1.58
N MET A 85 2.89 28.40 1.84
CA MET A 85 2.81 29.56 0.94
C MET A 85 4.17 30.21 0.62
N HIS A 86 5.21 29.96 1.42
CA HIS A 86 6.55 30.48 1.18
C HIS A 86 7.39 29.64 0.20
N ILE A 87 6.92 28.44 -0.18
CA ILE A 87 7.67 27.55 -1.07
C ILE A 87 7.99 28.21 -2.43
N PRO A 88 7.05 28.87 -3.13
CA PRO A 88 7.35 29.55 -4.40
C PRO A 88 8.48 30.58 -4.26
N GLU A 89 8.40 31.46 -3.27
CA GLU A 89 9.42 32.48 -3.02
C GLU A 89 10.81 31.86 -2.78
N LEU A 90 10.88 30.82 -1.96
CA LEU A 90 12.13 30.13 -1.66
C LEU A 90 12.67 29.37 -2.88
N ALA A 91 11.80 28.75 -3.67
CA ALA A 91 12.15 28.06 -4.90
C ALA A 91 12.71 29.03 -5.95
N GLU A 92 12.09 30.20 -6.11
CA GLU A 92 12.56 31.26 -7.00
C GLU A 92 13.98 31.71 -6.66
N ALA A 93 14.25 31.96 -5.37
CA ALA A 93 15.58 32.32 -4.88
C ALA A 93 16.65 31.24 -5.13
N LEU A 94 16.23 29.98 -5.32
CA LEU A 94 17.11 28.84 -5.59
C LEU A 94 17.17 28.46 -7.08
N GLY A 95 16.43 29.16 -7.94
CA GLY A 95 16.28 28.82 -9.36
C GLY A 95 15.62 27.46 -9.56
N MET A 96 14.53 27.21 -8.83
CA MET A 96 13.68 26.04 -8.93
C MET A 96 12.26 26.44 -9.36
N ASN A 97 11.57 25.52 -10.01
CA ASN A 97 10.22 25.67 -10.51
C ASN A 97 9.23 24.89 -9.63
N VAL A 98 8.02 25.43 -9.51
CA VAL A 98 6.95 24.88 -8.68
C VAL A 98 5.71 24.63 -9.54
N THR A 99 5.25 23.38 -9.52
CA THR A 99 3.85 23.04 -9.83
C THR A 99 3.07 23.18 -8.54
N LEU A 100 2.39 24.33 -8.39
CA LEU A 100 1.77 24.74 -7.14
C LEU A 100 0.44 24.02 -6.95
N GLY A 101 0.34 23.20 -5.92
CA GLY A 101 -0.91 22.56 -5.52
C GLY A 101 -1.73 23.45 -4.59
N VAL A 102 -3.04 23.42 -4.79
CA VAL A 102 -4.07 24.00 -3.92
C VAL A 102 -4.91 22.84 -3.40
N TRP A 103 -5.02 22.71 -2.08
CA TRP A 103 -5.74 21.58 -1.50
C TRP A 103 -7.24 21.88 -1.47
N ILE A 104 -8.04 20.93 -1.96
CA ILE A 104 -9.50 21.03 -2.00
C ILE A 104 -10.07 19.96 -1.09
N THR A 105 -11.05 20.33 -0.27
CA THR A 105 -11.78 19.48 0.68
C THR A 105 -13.28 19.73 0.56
N GLU A 106 -14.08 19.11 1.43
CA GLU A 106 -15.52 19.39 1.54
C GLU A 106 -15.83 20.80 2.09
N ASP A 107 -14.85 21.50 2.68
CA ASP A 107 -15.04 22.84 3.26
C ASP A 107 -14.88 23.93 2.19
N GLU A 108 -16.01 24.44 1.69
CA GLU A 108 -16.05 25.51 0.68
C GLU A 108 -15.33 26.80 1.12
N THR A 109 -15.34 27.12 2.42
CA THR A 109 -14.69 28.33 2.94
C THR A 109 -13.18 28.17 2.89
N HIS A 110 -12.68 27.01 3.33
CA HIS A 110 -11.27 26.65 3.22
C HIS A 110 -10.83 26.64 1.75
N ASN A 111 -11.58 25.96 0.87
CA ASN A 111 -11.31 25.92 -0.57
C ASN A 111 -11.20 27.32 -1.17
N SER A 112 -12.12 28.21 -0.84
CA SER A 112 -12.12 29.59 -1.34
C SER A 112 -10.86 30.36 -0.92
N GLN A 113 -10.36 30.13 0.29
CA GLN A 113 -9.14 30.76 0.80
C GLN A 113 -7.88 30.20 0.12
N GLU A 114 -7.78 28.87 0.03
CA GLU A 114 -6.70 28.13 -0.65
C GLU A 114 -6.61 28.53 -2.14
N ILE A 115 -7.74 28.54 -2.86
CA ILE A 115 -7.79 28.95 -4.28
C ILE A 115 -7.33 30.39 -4.46
N LYS A 116 -7.82 31.31 -3.63
CA LYS A 116 -7.42 32.72 -3.71
C LYS A 116 -5.93 32.89 -3.48
N ALA A 117 -5.39 32.25 -2.43
CA ALA A 117 -3.97 32.30 -2.13
C ALA A 117 -3.12 31.66 -3.25
N GLY A 118 -3.57 30.53 -3.80
CA GLY A 118 -2.92 29.86 -4.94
C GLY A 118 -2.83 30.75 -6.18
N ILE A 119 -3.93 31.45 -6.53
CA ILE A 119 -3.97 32.42 -7.64
C ILE A 119 -2.98 33.58 -7.38
N GLU A 120 -2.99 34.14 -6.16
CA GLU A 120 -2.09 35.23 -5.80
C GLU A 120 -0.62 34.83 -5.90
N LEU A 121 -0.26 33.64 -5.42
CA LEU A 121 1.10 33.11 -5.47
C LEU A 121 1.54 32.79 -6.91
N ALA A 122 0.67 32.19 -7.71
CA ALA A 122 0.93 31.84 -9.10
C ALA A 122 1.22 33.07 -9.97
N ASN A 123 0.57 34.20 -9.69
CA ASN A 123 0.83 35.45 -10.41
C ASN A 123 2.00 36.25 -9.83
N ARG A 124 2.35 36.05 -8.56
CA ARG A 124 3.40 36.81 -7.89
C ARG A 124 4.80 36.27 -8.18
N TYR A 125 4.97 34.96 -8.22
CA TYR A 125 6.27 34.31 -8.33
C TYR A 125 6.45 33.61 -9.66
N SER A 126 7.50 33.97 -10.39
CA SER A 126 7.85 33.37 -11.69
C SER A 126 8.31 31.91 -11.56
N SER A 127 8.71 31.48 -10.36
CA SER A 127 8.96 30.08 -10.07
C SER A 127 7.72 29.20 -10.25
N VAL A 128 6.50 29.74 -10.10
CA VAL A 128 5.28 28.95 -10.32
C VAL A 128 5.09 28.76 -11.82
N GLN A 129 5.20 27.53 -12.28
CA GLN A 129 5.09 27.19 -13.71
C GLN A 129 3.73 26.60 -14.06
N ARG A 130 3.01 26.03 -13.08
CA ARG A 130 1.69 25.40 -13.23
C ARG A 130 0.91 25.52 -11.92
N LEU A 131 -0.41 25.61 -12.02
CA LEU A 131 -1.33 25.59 -10.87
C LEU A 131 -2.19 24.31 -10.94
N VAL A 132 -2.26 23.57 -9.83
CA VAL A 132 -3.04 22.34 -9.72
C VAL A 132 -4.05 22.51 -8.59
N LEU A 133 -5.34 22.48 -8.92
CA LEU A 133 -6.44 22.61 -7.97
C LEU A 133 -6.95 21.23 -7.62
N GLY A 134 -6.60 20.76 -6.42
CA GLY A 134 -7.02 19.47 -5.94
C GLY A 134 -5.99 18.35 -6.14
N ASN A 135 -6.17 17.29 -5.35
CA ASN A 135 -5.41 16.07 -5.42
C ASN A 135 -6.35 14.90 -5.11
N GLU A 136 -6.70 14.13 -6.15
CA GLU A 136 -7.65 13.02 -6.10
C GLU A 136 -9.02 13.44 -5.55
N VAL A 137 -9.49 14.63 -5.92
CA VAL A 137 -10.70 15.24 -5.33
C VAL A 137 -11.94 14.44 -5.67
N LEU A 138 -12.04 13.98 -6.92
CA LEU A 138 -13.16 13.17 -7.37
C LEU A 138 -13.08 11.75 -6.82
N PHE A 139 -11.86 11.21 -6.72
CA PHE A 139 -11.64 9.89 -6.12
C PHE A 139 -11.95 9.85 -4.61
N ARG A 140 -11.68 10.95 -3.90
CA ARG A 140 -12.00 11.15 -2.49
C ARG A 140 -13.45 11.55 -2.24
N ASP A 141 -14.20 11.88 -3.29
CA ASP A 141 -15.59 12.36 -3.22
C ASP A 141 -15.75 13.65 -2.38
N ASP A 142 -14.74 14.52 -2.33
CA ASP A 142 -14.81 15.74 -1.49
C ASP A 142 -15.78 16.79 -2.07
N VAL A 143 -15.83 16.91 -3.40
CA VAL A 143 -16.73 17.85 -4.09
C VAL A 143 -17.28 17.26 -5.38
N PRO A 144 -18.50 17.66 -5.79
CA PRO A 144 -19.06 17.22 -7.07
C PRO A 144 -18.28 17.79 -8.26
N VAL A 145 -18.33 17.07 -9.38
CA VAL A 145 -17.64 17.40 -10.65
C VAL A 145 -17.90 18.85 -11.09
N ASP A 146 -19.15 19.31 -11.02
CA ASP A 146 -19.52 20.67 -11.45
C ASP A 146 -18.86 21.76 -10.60
N LEU A 147 -18.69 21.51 -9.30
CA LEU A 147 -18.03 22.45 -8.39
C LEU A 147 -16.51 22.50 -8.65
N LEU A 148 -15.88 21.34 -8.89
CA LEU A 148 -14.48 21.30 -9.31
C LEU A 148 -14.25 22.02 -10.64
N ILE A 149 -15.14 21.82 -11.62
CA ILE A 149 -15.11 22.55 -12.89
C ILE A 149 -15.23 24.06 -12.65
N HIS A 150 -16.10 24.50 -11.74
CA HIS A 150 -16.23 25.91 -11.37
C HIS A 150 -14.93 26.48 -10.79
N TYR A 151 -14.26 25.77 -9.90
CA TYR A 151 -12.96 26.18 -9.35
C TYR A 151 -11.88 26.28 -10.44
N LEU A 152 -11.79 25.28 -11.31
CA LEU A 152 -10.85 25.28 -12.45
C LEU A 152 -11.06 26.47 -13.37
N GLN A 153 -12.31 26.75 -13.76
CA GLN A 153 -12.62 27.89 -14.63
C GLN A 153 -12.32 29.23 -13.96
N THR A 154 -12.57 29.34 -12.66
CA THR A 154 -12.29 30.55 -11.88
C THR A 154 -10.79 30.83 -11.84
N ALA A 155 -9.98 29.83 -11.50
CA ALA A 155 -8.53 29.98 -11.46
C ALA A 155 -7.95 30.29 -12.84
N ARG A 156 -8.38 29.58 -13.90
CA ARG A 156 -7.91 29.78 -15.28
C ARG A 156 -8.12 31.20 -15.81
N ARG A 157 -9.19 31.87 -15.38
CA ARG A 157 -9.44 33.27 -15.77
C ARG A 157 -8.56 34.26 -15.02
N ALA A 158 -7.97 33.84 -13.91
CA ALA A 158 -7.26 34.70 -12.97
C ALA A 158 -5.74 34.51 -12.98
N VAL A 159 -5.19 33.49 -13.65
CA VAL A 159 -3.74 33.21 -13.70
C VAL A 159 -3.19 33.17 -15.12
N TYR A 160 -1.88 33.39 -15.26
CA TYR A 160 -1.17 33.32 -16.54
C TYR A 160 -0.51 31.95 -16.83
N VAL A 161 -0.46 31.07 -15.83
CA VAL A 161 0.14 29.74 -15.93
C VAL A 161 -0.91 28.68 -16.26
N PRO A 162 -0.53 27.54 -16.88
CA PRO A 162 -1.46 26.43 -17.11
C PRO A 162 -2.07 25.91 -15.80
N VAL A 163 -3.37 25.61 -15.85
CA VAL A 163 -4.16 25.13 -14.72
C VAL A 163 -4.69 23.72 -14.97
N SER A 164 -4.63 22.86 -13.97
CA SER A 164 -5.28 21.54 -14.00
C SER A 164 -5.78 21.11 -12.61
N THR A 165 -6.33 19.90 -12.52
CA THR A 165 -6.49 19.12 -11.29
C THR A 165 -5.64 17.85 -11.43
N SER A 166 -5.27 17.24 -10.31
CA SER A 166 -4.54 15.97 -10.29
C SER A 166 -5.45 14.85 -9.82
N GLU A 167 -5.66 13.84 -10.66
CA GLU A 167 -6.56 12.73 -10.40
C GLU A 167 -5.89 11.39 -10.75
N ILE A 168 -6.44 10.28 -10.24
CA ILE A 168 -6.02 8.94 -10.67
C ILE A 168 -6.29 8.75 -12.16
N TRP A 169 -5.47 7.93 -12.82
CA TRP A 169 -5.53 7.78 -14.28
C TRP A 169 -6.91 7.33 -14.80
N THR A 170 -7.63 6.47 -14.06
CA THR A 170 -8.98 6.01 -14.42
C THR A 170 -10.02 7.12 -14.37
N GLN A 171 -9.86 8.11 -13.49
CA GLN A 171 -10.81 9.23 -13.35
C GLN A 171 -10.96 10.01 -14.65
N TRP A 172 -9.89 10.14 -15.43
CA TRP A 172 -9.92 10.81 -16.73
C TRP A 172 -10.78 10.07 -17.78
N TYR A 173 -11.04 8.77 -17.59
CA TYR A 173 -11.97 7.99 -18.40
C TYR A 173 -13.40 8.07 -17.90
N GLU A 174 -13.57 8.10 -16.59
CA GLU A 174 -14.87 8.16 -15.92
C GLU A 174 -15.51 9.54 -16.05
N THR A 175 -14.69 10.60 -16.11
CA THR A 175 -15.13 12.01 -16.20
C THR A 175 -14.39 12.75 -17.34
N PRO A 176 -14.54 12.31 -18.61
CA PRO A 176 -13.79 12.88 -19.74
C PRO A 176 -14.17 14.34 -20.05
N GLU A 177 -15.32 14.83 -19.58
CA GLU A 177 -15.73 16.23 -19.68
C GLU A 177 -14.77 17.19 -18.96
N LEU A 178 -14.12 16.74 -17.89
CA LEU A 178 -13.14 17.51 -17.11
C LEU A 178 -11.96 17.99 -17.97
N VAL A 179 -11.60 17.21 -18.99
CA VAL A 179 -10.50 17.49 -19.92
C VAL A 179 -10.69 18.83 -20.65
N ARG A 180 -11.94 19.27 -20.88
CA ARG A 180 -12.23 20.56 -21.53
C ARG A 180 -11.94 21.75 -20.61
N HIS A 181 -11.90 21.52 -19.31
CA HIS A 181 -11.77 22.55 -18.28
C HIS A 181 -10.35 22.67 -17.72
N VAL A 182 -9.43 21.80 -18.12
CA VAL A 182 -8.00 21.86 -17.75
C VAL A 182 -7.11 22.21 -18.95
N ASP A 183 -5.92 22.74 -18.70
CA ASP A 183 -4.90 23.03 -19.73
C ASP A 183 -4.03 21.82 -20.07
N PHE A 184 -3.85 20.91 -19.12
CA PHE A 184 -3.09 19.67 -19.25
C PHE A 184 -3.74 18.59 -18.38
N ILE A 185 -3.46 17.32 -18.67
CA ILE A 185 -3.87 16.18 -17.85
C ILE A 185 -2.78 15.91 -16.82
N ALA A 186 -3.14 15.89 -15.54
CA ALA A 186 -2.24 15.51 -14.46
C ALA A 186 -2.76 14.19 -13.86
N ALA A 187 -2.06 13.09 -14.15
CA ALA A 187 -2.50 11.75 -13.79
C ALA A 187 -1.58 11.10 -12.75
N HIS A 188 -2.18 10.51 -11.72
CA HIS A 188 -1.50 9.58 -10.81
C HIS A 188 -1.53 8.17 -11.40
N ILE A 189 -0.37 7.55 -11.55
CA ILE A 189 -0.24 6.17 -12.00
C ILE A 189 0.64 5.43 -11.01
N LEU A 190 -0.01 4.73 -10.07
CA LEU A 190 0.63 4.06 -8.94
C LEU A 190 0.27 2.55 -8.94
N PRO A 191 0.91 1.72 -9.80
CA PRO A 191 0.58 0.30 -9.94
C PRO A 191 0.72 -0.51 -8.64
N PHE A 192 1.42 0.02 -7.64
CA PHE A 192 1.49 -0.55 -6.30
C PHE A 192 0.08 -0.83 -5.73
N TRP A 193 -0.85 0.12 -5.86
CA TRP A 193 -2.23 -0.02 -5.35
C TRP A 193 -3.09 -1.00 -6.14
N GLU A 194 -2.71 -1.24 -7.40
CA GLU A 194 -3.34 -2.20 -8.31
C GLU A 194 -2.79 -3.63 -8.13
N GLY A 195 -1.74 -3.78 -7.31
CA GLY A 195 -1.13 -5.07 -7.01
C GLY A 195 -0.15 -5.55 -8.08
N ALA A 196 0.46 -4.63 -8.83
CA ALA A 196 1.57 -4.95 -9.71
C ALA A 196 2.81 -5.41 -8.92
N SER A 197 3.77 -6.03 -9.62
CA SER A 197 5.11 -6.26 -9.08
C SER A 197 6.02 -5.08 -9.42
N ALA A 198 7.05 -4.81 -8.61
CA ALA A 198 8.02 -3.74 -8.89
C ALA A 198 8.77 -3.92 -10.23
N LEU A 199 8.82 -5.16 -10.74
CA LEU A 199 9.44 -5.48 -12.04
C LEU A 199 8.52 -5.18 -13.22
N ASP A 200 7.21 -5.39 -13.05
CA ASP A 200 6.22 -5.17 -14.12
C ASP A 200 5.68 -3.73 -14.14
N ALA A 201 5.74 -3.04 -12.98
CA ALA A 201 5.13 -1.74 -12.77
C ALA A 201 5.59 -0.67 -13.76
N SER A 202 6.87 -0.63 -14.15
CA SER A 202 7.36 0.39 -15.08
C SER A 202 6.71 0.31 -16.47
N ALA A 203 6.46 -0.90 -16.97
CA ALA A 203 5.76 -1.11 -18.22
C ALA A 203 4.28 -0.73 -18.12
N ILE A 204 3.65 -1.02 -16.97
CA ILE A 204 2.25 -0.65 -16.69
C ILE A 204 2.07 0.87 -16.68
N VAL A 205 2.97 1.61 -15.99
CA VAL A 205 2.92 3.09 -15.99
C VAL A 205 3.02 3.65 -17.41
N LEU A 206 3.98 3.17 -18.21
CA LEU A 206 4.16 3.62 -19.58
C LEU A 206 2.95 3.28 -20.46
N ALA A 207 2.35 2.09 -20.28
CA ALA A 207 1.16 1.69 -21.01
C ALA A 207 -0.02 2.63 -20.74
N HIS A 208 -0.32 2.92 -19.47
CA HIS A 208 -1.40 3.85 -19.11
C HIS A 208 -1.11 5.30 -19.54
N ALA A 209 0.15 5.73 -19.47
CA ALA A 209 0.55 7.04 -19.99
C ALA A 209 0.29 7.16 -21.50
N ASN A 210 0.66 6.13 -22.27
CA ASN A 210 0.40 6.08 -23.71
C ASN A 210 -1.10 6.01 -24.03
N GLU A 211 -1.86 5.27 -23.23
CA GLU A 211 -3.31 5.14 -23.38
C GLU A 211 -4.02 6.49 -23.19
N LEU A 212 -3.69 7.21 -22.11
CA LEU A 212 -4.19 8.56 -21.85
C LEU A 212 -3.79 9.54 -22.97
N SER A 213 -2.52 9.50 -23.40
CA SER A 213 -2.02 10.36 -24.48
C SER A 213 -2.74 10.10 -25.80
N ALA A 214 -3.02 8.84 -26.12
CA ALA A 214 -3.75 8.46 -27.33
C ALA A 214 -5.23 8.86 -27.27
N ARG A 215 -5.83 8.83 -26.07
CA ARG A 215 -7.22 9.21 -25.85
C ARG A 215 -7.43 10.73 -25.95
N PHE A 216 -6.47 11.51 -25.47
CA PHE A 216 -6.54 12.97 -25.39
C PHE A 216 -5.33 13.62 -26.08
N PRO A 217 -5.18 13.48 -27.41
CA PRO A 217 -3.97 13.88 -28.13
C PRO A 217 -3.69 15.39 -28.10
N ASP A 218 -4.73 16.20 -27.93
CA ASP A 218 -4.62 17.67 -27.89
C ASP A 218 -4.26 18.22 -26.50
N LYS A 219 -4.05 17.35 -25.51
CA LYS A 219 -3.82 17.72 -24.12
C LYS A 219 -2.45 17.21 -23.65
N PRO A 220 -1.54 18.11 -23.23
CA PRO A 220 -0.29 17.69 -22.62
C PRO A 220 -0.57 16.77 -21.42
N LEU A 221 0.18 15.69 -21.29
CA LEU A 221 0.11 14.76 -20.17
C LEU A 221 1.29 14.97 -19.24
N ILE A 222 1.02 15.09 -17.95
CA ILE A 222 2.00 15.06 -16.87
C ILE A 222 1.64 13.91 -15.94
N LEU A 223 2.61 13.06 -15.63
CA LEU A 223 2.47 12.03 -14.61
C LEU A 223 2.71 12.66 -13.25
N SER A 224 1.66 13.25 -12.68
CA SER A 224 1.77 14.06 -11.47
C SER A 224 2.15 13.26 -10.22
N GLU A 225 1.98 11.93 -10.25
CA GLU A 225 2.56 11.00 -9.28
C GLU A 225 2.92 9.66 -9.92
N ILE A 226 4.19 9.29 -9.77
CA ILE A 226 4.72 7.93 -9.99
C ILE A 226 5.61 7.58 -8.80
N GLY A 227 5.58 6.33 -8.33
CA GLY A 227 6.31 5.99 -7.12
C GLY A 227 6.14 4.55 -6.68
N TRP A 228 6.93 4.16 -5.70
CA TRP A 228 6.86 2.85 -5.06
C TRP A 228 7.26 2.96 -3.59
N PRO A 229 6.44 2.51 -2.63
CA PRO A 229 6.77 2.65 -1.22
C PRO A 229 7.91 1.71 -0.85
N SER A 230 8.82 2.12 0.02
CA SER A 230 9.96 1.30 0.45
C SER A 230 9.62 0.29 1.55
N LYS A 231 8.50 0.49 2.24
CA LYS A 231 7.91 -0.44 3.20
C LYS A 231 6.42 -0.42 3.02
N ALA A 232 5.85 -1.57 2.71
CA ALA A 232 4.42 -1.69 2.59
C ALA A 232 3.96 -3.14 2.72
N ILE A 233 2.69 -3.32 3.04
CA ILE A 233 1.94 -4.55 2.80
C ILE A 233 0.76 -4.14 1.94
N ALA A 234 0.84 -4.41 0.64
CA ALA A 234 -0.22 -4.11 -0.32
C ALA A 234 -1.35 -5.16 -0.24
N LYS A 235 -2.36 -4.99 -1.11
CA LYS A 235 -3.37 -6.02 -1.39
C LYS A 235 -2.69 -7.38 -1.61
N ARG A 236 -3.36 -8.46 -1.16
CA ARG A 236 -2.84 -9.84 -1.30
C ARG A 236 -1.47 -10.07 -0.64
N ARG A 237 -1.14 -9.35 0.45
CA ARG A 237 0.10 -9.51 1.25
C ARG A 237 1.39 -9.34 0.46
N MET A 238 1.38 -8.56 -0.62
CA MET A 238 2.61 -8.20 -1.30
C MET A 238 3.37 -7.20 -0.44
N THR A 239 4.54 -7.60 0.04
CA THR A 239 5.42 -6.71 0.80
C THR A 239 6.23 -5.85 -0.17
N SER A 240 6.53 -4.62 0.23
CA SER A 240 7.54 -3.80 -0.44
C SER A 240 8.80 -3.65 0.42
N SER A 241 9.93 -3.44 -0.24
CA SER A 241 11.27 -3.32 0.35
C SER A 241 12.07 -2.16 -0.26
N ASP A 242 13.13 -1.71 0.43
CA ASP A 242 14.04 -0.68 -0.09
C ASP A 242 14.71 -1.10 -1.42
N ALA A 243 14.92 -2.41 -1.60
CA ALA A 243 15.41 -2.99 -2.85
C ALA A 243 14.39 -2.85 -3.98
N GLU A 244 13.11 -3.19 -3.74
CA GLU A 244 12.03 -3.04 -4.73
C GLU A 244 11.80 -1.56 -5.09
N HIS A 245 11.82 -0.67 -4.10
CA HIS A 245 11.73 0.77 -4.32
C HIS A 245 12.86 1.28 -5.24
N SER A 246 14.11 0.87 -4.95
CA SER A 246 15.26 1.24 -5.78
C SER A 246 15.19 0.65 -7.19
N ILE A 247 14.77 -0.61 -7.34
CA ILE A 247 14.61 -1.27 -8.64
C ILE A 247 13.53 -0.58 -9.47
N TYR A 248 12.37 -0.32 -8.89
CA TYR A 248 11.26 0.34 -9.58
C TYR A 248 11.67 1.71 -10.11
N LEU A 249 12.18 2.60 -9.25
CA LEU A 249 12.50 3.97 -9.67
C LEU A 249 13.63 4.00 -10.70
N ARG A 250 14.68 3.17 -10.52
CA ARG A 250 15.79 3.10 -11.48
C ARG A 250 15.35 2.56 -12.83
N ASN A 251 14.31 1.73 -12.92
CA ASN A 251 13.74 1.32 -14.21
C ASN A 251 12.75 2.34 -14.77
N GLN A 252 11.90 2.91 -13.93
CA GLN A 252 10.81 3.80 -14.32
C GLN A 252 11.31 5.12 -14.89
N ILE A 253 12.28 5.74 -14.22
CA ILE A 253 12.73 7.10 -14.55
C ILE A 253 13.35 7.15 -15.96
N PRO A 254 14.39 6.34 -16.30
CA PRO A 254 14.96 6.38 -17.65
C PRO A 254 13.95 5.99 -18.73
N LEU A 255 12.99 5.11 -18.40
CA LEU A 255 11.94 4.71 -19.33
C LEU A 255 11.01 5.89 -19.67
N LEU A 256 10.63 6.71 -18.68
CA LEU A 256 9.82 7.91 -18.91
C LEU A 256 10.62 8.99 -19.63
N ASP A 257 11.88 9.19 -19.26
CA ASP A 257 12.78 10.14 -19.93
C ASP A 257 12.94 9.80 -21.42
N GLN A 258 13.12 8.51 -21.76
CA GLN A 258 13.24 8.04 -23.14
C GLN A 258 11.99 8.32 -23.98
N HIS A 259 10.81 8.30 -23.35
CA HIS A 259 9.53 8.55 -24.00
C HIS A 259 9.06 10.01 -23.91
N GLY A 260 9.87 10.89 -23.27
CA GLY A 260 9.59 12.32 -23.19
C GLY A 260 8.41 12.68 -22.28
N HIS A 261 8.12 11.87 -21.26
CA HIS A 261 7.07 12.19 -20.29
C HIS A 261 7.60 13.08 -19.15
N ASP A 262 6.88 14.16 -18.84
CA ASP A 262 7.05 14.91 -17.60
C ASP A 262 6.44 14.12 -16.44
N TYR A 263 7.16 14.01 -15.31
CA TYR A 263 6.69 13.26 -14.15
C TYR A 263 7.16 13.85 -12.82
N PHE A 264 6.44 13.54 -11.75
CA PHE A 264 6.84 13.81 -10.37
C PHE A 264 6.90 12.52 -9.57
N VAL A 265 8.07 12.23 -9.00
CA VAL A 265 8.21 11.07 -8.09
C VAL A 265 7.52 11.36 -6.77
N ILE A 266 6.57 10.52 -6.34
CA ILE A 266 5.99 10.52 -5.00
C ILE A 266 6.85 9.64 -4.08
N GLU A 267 7.60 10.20 -3.13
CA GLU A 267 7.81 11.63 -2.84
C GLU A 267 9.24 11.97 -2.42
N ALA A 268 9.54 13.24 -2.18
CA ALA A 268 10.84 13.69 -1.71
C ALA A 268 11.23 13.04 -0.37
N PHE A 269 10.38 13.12 0.66
CA PHE A 269 10.69 12.70 2.03
C PHE A 269 9.60 11.81 2.61
N ASP A 270 9.97 10.78 3.37
CA ASP A 270 9.03 9.95 4.14
C ASP A 270 8.15 10.77 5.10
N GLN A 271 6.82 10.69 4.95
CA GLN A 271 5.84 11.50 5.69
C GLN A 271 5.20 10.71 6.84
N HIS A 272 5.73 10.82 8.06
CA HIS A 272 5.26 10.06 9.22
C HIS A 272 3.81 10.34 9.63
N TRP A 273 3.22 11.44 9.14
CA TRP A 273 1.83 11.81 9.42
C TRP A 273 0.83 11.12 8.48
N LYS A 274 1.25 10.53 7.35
CA LYS A 274 0.37 9.83 6.39
C LYS A 274 0.03 8.41 6.87
N THR A 275 -0.63 8.29 8.01
CA THR A 275 -0.96 6.99 8.61
C THR A 275 -2.25 6.38 8.07
N GLU A 276 -3.08 7.17 7.40
CA GLU A 276 -4.39 6.76 6.86
C GLU A 276 -4.27 5.70 5.74
N GLU A 277 -3.20 5.77 4.95
CA GLU A 277 -2.85 4.77 3.92
C GLU A 277 -2.27 3.47 4.51
N GLY A 278 -2.15 3.39 5.84
CA GLY A 278 -1.50 2.28 6.54
C GLY A 278 0.02 2.30 6.43
N LEU A 279 0.64 1.12 6.36
CA LEU A 279 2.09 0.99 6.29
C LEU A 279 2.77 1.70 5.09
N PRO A 280 2.22 1.72 3.85
CA PRO A 280 2.86 2.41 2.73
C PRO A 280 2.95 3.93 2.89
N GLY A 281 1.92 4.59 3.45
CA GLY A 281 1.81 6.06 3.47
C GLY A 281 3.05 6.80 3.98
N PRO A 282 3.69 6.35 5.08
CA PRO A 282 4.89 7.01 5.57
C PRO A 282 6.19 6.74 4.79
N ASN A 283 6.18 5.87 3.77
CA ASN A 283 7.40 5.23 3.24
C ASN A 283 7.65 5.42 1.73
N TRP A 284 7.02 6.41 1.09
CA TRP A 284 7.20 6.74 -0.33
C TRP A 284 8.47 7.56 -0.66
N GLY A 285 9.15 8.08 0.37
CA GLY A 285 10.23 9.05 0.20
C GLY A 285 11.48 8.51 -0.47
N LEU A 286 12.07 9.27 -1.41
CA LEU A 286 13.46 9.12 -1.87
C LEU A 286 14.42 9.20 -0.68
N PHE A 287 14.12 10.11 0.25
CA PHE A 287 14.81 10.32 1.51
C PHE A 287 13.93 9.86 2.69
N ASP A 288 14.57 9.41 3.76
CA ASP A 288 13.89 9.17 5.02
C ASP A 288 13.46 10.51 5.67
N ALA A 289 12.67 10.44 6.74
CA ALA A 289 12.20 11.65 7.42
C ALA A 289 13.31 12.47 8.08
N LYS A 290 14.53 11.92 8.19
CA LYS A 290 15.75 12.61 8.62
C LYS A 290 16.58 13.15 7.44
N ARG A 291 15.99 13.20 6.24
CA ARG A 291 16.60 13.73 5.00
C ARG A 291 17.82 12.93 4.55
N ARG A 292 17.88 11.62 4.86
CA ARG A 292 18.94 10.71 4.39
C ARG A 292 18.43 9.88 3.22
N LEU A 293 19.22 9.81 2.14
CA LEU A 293 18.83 9.09 0.92
C LEU A 293 18.64 7.59 1.21
N LYS A 294 17.51 7.03 0.81
CA LYS A 294 17.17 5.60 0.99
C LYS A 294 17.60 4.73 -0.18
N LEU A 295 17.84 5.34 -1.34
CA LEU A 295 18.01 4.65 -2.61
C LEU A 295 19.43 4.14 -2.85
N HIS A 296 19.52 2.94 -3.41
CA HIS A 296 20.75 2.43 -4.01
C HIS A 296 20.92 2.99 -5.42
N VAL A 297 21.64 4.11 -5.54
CA VAL A 297 21.73 4.90 -6.79
C VAL A 297 22.52 4.26 -7.92
N SER A 298 23.36 3.25 -7.65
CA SER A 298 24.17 2.61 -8.69
C SER A 298 24.46 1.15 -8.42
N GLY A 299 24.84 0.43 -9.48
CA GLY A 299 25.27 -0.96 -9.40
C GLY A 299 24.13 -1.96 -9.14
N PRO A 300 24.47 -3.25 -8.98
CA PRO A 300 23.48 -4.32 -8.84
C PRO A 300 22.82 -4.31 -7.45
N ILE A 301 21.53 -4.63 -7.42
CA ILE A 301 20.72 -4.68 -6.19
C ILE A 301 20.36 -6.13 -5.87
N LYS A 302 20.64 -6.55 -4.64
CA LYS A 302 20.23 -7.85 -4.11
C LYS A 302 18.85 -7.72 -3.48
N MET A 303 17.89 -8.49 -3.99
CA MET A 303 16.54 -8.55 -3.45
C MET A 303 16.32 -9.91 -2.79
N PRO A 304 15.93 -9.99 -1.51
CA PRO A 304 15.58 -11.25 -0.89
C PRO A 304 14.34 -11.84 -1.58
N VAL A 305 14.40 -13.11 -1.96
CA VAL A 305 13.26 -13.83 -2.51
C VAL A 305 12.47 -14.41 -1.35
N ASN A 306 11.27 -13.89 -1.14
CA ASN A 306 10.33 -14.53 -0.23
C ASN A 306 9.54 -15.58 -1.03
N VAL A 307 9.89 -16.86 -0.85
CA VAL A 307 9.25 -17.97 -1.58
C VAL A 307 7.73 -17.97 -1.38
N LEU A 308 7.25 -17.58 -0.19
CA LEU A 308 5.83 -17.47 0.09
C LEU A 308 5.17 -16.36 -0.75
N SER A 309 5.83 -15.20 -0.93
CA SER A 309 5.29 -14.13 -1.77
C SER A 309 5.31 -14.51 -3.25
N GLU A 310 6.30 -15.26 -3.71
CA GLU A 310 6.36 -15.74 -5.09
C GLU A 310 5.28 -16.79 -5.38
N ILE A 311 5.05 -17.74 -4.45
CA ILE A 311 3.93 -18.69 -4.53
C ILE A 311 2.61 -17.93 -4.55
N LEU A 312 2.45 -16.93 -3.67
CA LEU A 312 1.24 -16.13 -3.61
C LEU A 312 1.00 -15.34 -4.90
N ARG A 313 2.05 -14.72 -5.47
CA ARG A 313 2.01 -14.06 -6.79
C ARG A 313 1.59 -15.05 -7.87
N LEU A 314 2.17 -16.24 -7.90
CA LEU A 314 1.79 -17.28 -8.85
C LEU A 314 0.31 -17.68 -8.70
N VAL A 315 -0.14 -17.99 -7.49
CA VAL A 315 -1.55 -18.33 -7.20
C VAL A 315 -2.49 -17.21 -7.66
N THR A 316 -2.14 -15.94 -7.40
CA THR A 316 -2.96 -14.81 -7.82
C THR A 316 -3.05 -14.65 -9.35
N ARG A 317 -1.97 -14.96 -10.08
CA ARG A 317 -1.96 -15.00 -11.56
C ARG A 317 -2.77 -16.16 -12.13
N LEU A 318 -2.89 -17.26 -11.40
CA LEU A 318 -3.67 -18.43 -11.79
C LEU A 318 -5.18 -18.27 -11.52
N ARG A 319 -5.65 -17.07 -11.15
CA ARG A 319 -7.08 -16.80 -10.98
C ARG A 319 -7.81 -17.08 -12.30
N PRO A 320 -8.82 -17.97 -12.32
CA PRO A 320 -9.61 -18.19 -13.52
C PRO A 320 -10.37 -16.91 -13.87
N GLU A 321 -10.25 -16.44 -15.11
CA GLU A 321 -10.94 -15.23 -15.58
C GLU A 321 -12.45 -15.41 -15.69
N SER A 322 -12.92 -16.66 -15.74
CA SER A 322 -14.34 -16.99 -15.87
C SER A 322 -14.69 -18.31 -15.18
N TRP A 323 -15.96 -18.45 -14.79
CA TRP A 323 -16.49 -19.69 -14.21
C TRP A 323 -16.20 -20.94 -15.07
N PRO A 324 -16.34 -20.91 -16.42
CA PRO A 324 -16.04 -22.06 -17.26
C PRO A 324 -14.56 -22.48 -17.22
N ALA A 325 -13.64 -21.51 -17.16
CA ALA A 325 -12.21 -21.79 -17.00
C ALA A 325 -11.92 -22.46 -15.64
N GLY A 326 -12.57 -21.99 -14.57
CA GLY A 326 -12.47 -22.62 -13.24
C GLY A 326 -13.02 -24.04 -13.23
N ALA A 327 -14.19 -24.26 -13.85
CA ALA A 327 -14.79 -25.59 -13.97
C ALA A 327 -13.90 -26.56 -14.76
N LEU A 328 -13.29 -26.10 -15.85
CA LEU A 328 -12.37 -26.90 -16.65
C LEU A 328 -11.15 -27.35 -15.83
N ILE A 329 -10.55 -26.44 -15.04
CA ILE A 329 -9.42 -26.78 -14.16
C ILE A 329 -9.82 -27.87 -13.16
N ILE A 330 -10.99 -27.76 -12.53
CA ILE A 330 -11.51 -28.76 -11.58
C ILE A 330 -11.74 -30.10 -12.28
N VAL A 331 -12.32 -30.11 -13.48
CA VAL A 331 -12.55 -31.33 -14.25
C VAL A 331 -11.23 -32.00 -14.65
N LEU A 332 -10.26 -31.23 -15.13
CA LEU A 332 -8.93 -31.75 -15.48
C LEU A 332 -8.21 -32.31 -14.26
N ALA A 333 -8.28 -31.62 -13.11
CA ALA A 333 -7.73 -32.11 -11.84
C ALA A 333 -8.42 -33.40 -11.38
N TYR A 334 -9.74 -33.49 -11.51
CA TYR A 334 -10.52 -34.68 -11.19
C TYR A 334 -10.13 -35.87 -12.09
N CYS A 335 -10.02 -35.66 -13.40
CA CYS A 335 -9.56 -36.69 -14.34
C CYS A 335 -8.14 -37.16 -14.04
N ALA A 336 -7.22 -36.23 -13.75
CA ALA A 336 -5.83 -36.54 -13.40
C ALA A 336 -5.73 -37.34 -12.10
N LEU A 337 -6.44 -36.92 -11.04
CA LEU A 337 -6.49 -37.64 -9.76
C LEU A 337 -7.13 -39.02 -9.91
N SER A 338 -8.20 -39.13 -10.70
CA SER A 338 -8.84 -40.41 -10.98
C SER A 338 -7.89 -41.37 -11.72
N GLY A 339 -7.17 -40.88 -12.72
CA GLY A 339 -6.14 -41.65 -13.44
C GLY A 339 -4.99 -42.06 -12.53
N PHE A 340 -4.54 -41.17 -11.65
CA PHE A 340 -3.51 -41.46 -10.66
C PHE A 340 -3.98 -42.51 -9.64
N GLY A 341 -5.21 -42.40 -9.16
CA GLY A 341 -5.84 -43.37 -8.27
C GLY A 341 -5.96 -44.75 -8.91
N MET A 342 -6.30 -44.81 -10.20
CA MET A 342 -6.31 -46.07 -10.96
C MET A 342 -4.91 -46.66 -11.14
N TYR A 343 -3.92 -45.84 -11.50
CA TYR A 343 -2.54 -46.28 -11.70
C TYR A 343 -1.92 -46.86 -10.42
N ASN A 344 -2.24 -46.29 -9.26
CA ASN A 344 -1.72 -46.73 -7.96
C ASN A 344 -2.66 -47.71 -7.23
N SER A 345 -3.79 -48.09 -7.85
CA SER A 345 -4.70 -49.04 -7.23
C SER A 345 -4.05 -50.44 -7.13
N PRO A 346 -4.24 -51.18 -6.01
CA PRO A 346 -3.90 -52.59 -5.95
C PRO A 346 -4.58 -53.35 -7.11
N PRO A 347 -4.18 -54.59 -7.44
CA PRO A 347 -4.76 -55.37 -8.53
C PRO A 347 -6.22 -55.77 -8.22
N LEU A 348 -7.11 -54.79 -8.35
CA LEU A 348 -8.54 -54.89 -8.19
C LEU A 348 -9.16 -54.93 -9.59
N PRO A 349 -10.28 -55.64 -9.77
CA PRO A 349 -11.05 -55.56 -11.01
C PRO A 349 -11.44 -54.12 -11.33
N ALA A 350 -11.38 -53.73 -12.61
CA ALA A 350 -11.65 -52.34 -13.04
C ALA A 350 -13.02 -51.82 -12.60
N TRP A 351 -14.03 -52.68 -12.52
CA TRP A 351 -15.38 -52.32 -12.05
C TRP A 351 -15.43 -51.91 -10.57
N LEU A 352 -14.42 -52.29 -9.77
CA LEU A 352 -14.26 -51.90 -8.38
C LEU A 352 -13.24 -50.77 -8.21
N ALA A 353 -12.12 -50.83 -8.94
CA ALA A 353 -11.06 -49.82 -8.87
C ALA A 353 -11.51 -48.44 -9.34
N LEU A 354 -12.33 -48.38 -10.40
CA LEU A 354 -12.74 -47.13 -11.05
C LEU A 354 -13.71 -46.30 -10.17
N PRO A 355 -14.78 -46.87 -9.57
CA PRO A 355 -15.59 -46.14 -8.60
C PRO A 355 -14.80 -45.67 -7.37
N VAL A 356 -13.86 -46.49 -6.87
CA VAL A 356 -13.01 -46.12 -5.72
C VAL A 356 -12.11 -44.94 -6.06
N ALA A 357 -11.48 -44.95 -7.23
CA ALA A 357 -10.63 -43.84 -7.70
C ALA A 357 -11.43 -42.53 -7.87
N PHE A 358 -12.67 -42.62 -8.38
CA PHE A 358 -13.58 -41.48 -8.51
C PHE A 358 -13.98 -40.89 -7.15
N ILE A 359 -14.39 -41.73 -6.20
CA ILE A 359 -14.76 -41.29 -4.84
C ILE A 359 -13.55 -40.67 -4.13
N TRP A 360 -12.37 -41.26 -4.28
CA TRP A 360 -11.12 -40.76 -3.72
C TRP A 360 -10.75 -39.38 -4.30
N ALA A 361 -10.78 -39.24 -5.63
CA ALA A 361 -10.52 -37.97 -6.30
C ALA A 361 -11.52 -36.88 -5.87
N ALA A 362 -12.82 -37.23 -5.78
CA ALA A 362 -13.84 -36.31 -5.30
C ALA A 362 -13.57 -35.87 -3.85
N SER A 363 -13.24 -36.81 -2.96
CA SER A 363 -12.96 -36.52 -1.55
C SER A 363 -11.73 -35.64 -1.36
N ILE A 364 -10.66 -35.87 -2.12
CA ILE A 364 -9.46 -35.01 -2.11
C ILE A 364 -9.79 -33.61 -2.59
N LEU A 365 -10.52 -33.48 -3.70
CA LEU A 365 -10.88 -32.16 -4.23
C LEU A 365 -11.82 -31.42 -3.28
N THR A 366 -12.77 -32.10 -2.64
CA THR A 366 -13.66 -31.49 -1.65
C THR A 366 -12.87 -31.04 -0.41
N TYR A 367 -12.03 -31.90 0.16
CA TYR A 367 -11.22 -31.56 1.33
C TYR A 367 -10.27 -30.39 1.04
N THR A 368 -9.52 -30.49 -0.06
CA THR A 368 -8.61 -29.44 -0.51
C THR A 368 -9.39 -28.16 -0.80
N GLY A 369 -10.55 -28.26 -1.43
CA GLY A 369 -11.41 -27.12 -1.74
C GLY A 369 -11.90 -26.38 -0.49
N ILE A 370 -12.23 -27.10 0.60
CA ILE A 370 -12.63 -26.50 1.88
C ILE A 370 -11.44 -25.79 2.53
N GLU A 371 -10.30 -26.47 2.67
CA GLU A 371 -9.10 -25.92 3.32
C GLU A 371 -8.52 -24.74 2.53
N THR A 372 -8.55 -24.83 1.19
CA THR A 372 -8.05 -23.76 0.33
C THR A 372 -9.08 -22.68 0.08
N HIS A 373 -10.35 -22.83 0.49
CA HIS A 373 -11.38 -21.81 0.23
C HIS A 373 -10.99 -20.47 0.85
N GLU A 374 -10.66 -20.43 2.13
CA GLU A 374 -10.26 -19.19 2.83
C GLU A 374 -8.96 -18.62 2.24
N PHE A 375 -8.02 -19.49 1.87
CA PHE A 375 -6.77 -19.07 1.23
C PHE A 375 -7.01 -18.46 -0.16
N LEU A 376 -7.84 -19.09 -0.98
CA LEU A 376 -8.21 -18.63 -2.31
C LEU A 376 -9.12 -17.40 -2.23
N GLU A 377 -9.97 -17.27 -1.23
CA GLU A 377 -10.71 -16.03 -0.95
C GLU A 377 -9.76 -14.91 -0.56
N ALA A 378 -8.73 -15.18 0.26
CA ALA A 378 -7.71 -14.19 0.58
C ALA A 378 -6.86 -13.78 -0.65
N CYS A 379 -6.64 -14.69 -1.61
CA CYS A 379 -5.88 -14.42 -2.84
C CYS A 379 -6.72 -13.79 -3.96
N TRP A 380 -7.94 -14.28 -4.16
CA TRP A 380 -8.82 -14.02 -5.32
C TRP A 380 -10.12 -13.31 -4.95
N GLY A 381 -10.36 -13.04 -3.66
CA GLY A 381 -11.52 -12.33 -3.16
C GLY A 381 -11.61 -10.89 -3.68
N PRO A 382 -12.71 -10.18 -3.34
CA PRO A 382 -12.94 -8.81 -3.78
C PRO A 382 -11.74 -7.91 -3.47
N GLY A 383 -11.31 -7.13 -4.46
CA GLY A 383 -10.10 -6.29 -4.36
C GLY A 383 -10.19 -5.15 -3.35
N ALA A 384 -11.38 -4.91 -2.78
CA ALA A 384 -11.56 -4.10 -1.59
C ALA A 384 -11.75 -5.05 -0.40
N PRO A 385 -10.78 -5.20 0.52
CA PRO A 385 -11.13 -5.71 1.84
C PRO A 385 -12.26 -4.82 2.38
N ARG A 386 -13.11 -5.34 3.29
CA ARG A 386 -14.02 -4.47 4.05
C ARG A 386 -13.15 -3.49 4.84
N SER A 387 -12.87 -2.33 4.26
CA SER A 387 -12.25 -1.22 4.95
C SER A 387 -13.29 -0.66 5.89
N PHE A 388 -13.07 -0.87 7.18
CA PHE A 388 -13.73 -0.07 8.19
C PHE A 388 -12.99 1.26 8.22
N TYR A 389 -13.44 2.22 7.42
CA TYR A 389 -12.94 3.58 7.55
C TYR A 389 -13.22 4.05 8.99
N PRO A 390 -12.25 4.64 9.69
CA PRO A 390 -12.50 5.22 11.00
C PRO A 390 -13.62 6.25 10.83
N HIS A 391 -14.78 5.95 11.40
CA HIS A 391 -15.89 6.88 11.37
C HIS A 391 -15.56 7.99 12.38
N HIS A 392 -15.07 9.12 11.88
CA HIS A 392 -15.00 10.34 12.66
C HIS A 392 -16.43 10.84 12.86
N SER A 393 -17.14 10.33 13.86
CA SER A 393 -18.46 10.85 14.19
C SER A 393 -18.33 12.32 14.59
N PRO A 394 -19.06 13.24 13.94
CA PRO A 394 -19.19 14.60 14.44
C PRO A 394 -19.91 14.57 15.78
N VAL A 395 -19.46 15.44 16.68
CA VAL A 395 -19.97 15.75 18.03
C VAL A 395 -21.37 15.18 18.31
N GLY A 396 -21.41 14.06 19.03
CA GLY A 396 -22.61 13.38 19.53
C GLY A 396 -22.24 12.40 20.66
N PRO A 397 -23.21 11.88 21.43
CA PRO A 397 -22.92 10.92 22.50
C PRO A 397 -22.28 9.65 21.91
N THR A 398 -21.09 9.30 22.39
CA THR A 398 -20.37 8.10 21.96
C THR A 398 -21.15 6.84 22.34
N GLN A 399 -21.31 5.90 21.40
CA GLN A 399 -21.93 4.62 21.72
C GLN A 399 -21.00 3.81 22.63
N LYS A 400 -21.58 3.15 23.65
CA LYS A 400 -20.82 2.22 24.50
C LYS A 400 -20.34 1.03 23.68
N VAL A 401 -19.04 0.77 23.69
CA VAL A 401 -18.42 -0.37 23.00
C VAL A 401 -18.00 -1.43 24.01
N SER A 402 -18.36 -2.70 23.79
CA SER A 402 -17.90 -3.82 24.62
C SER A 402 -16.91 -4.69 23.85
N LEU A 403 -15.68 -4.78 24.35
CA LEU A 403 -14.60 -5.57 23.77
C LEU A 403 -14.47 -6.89 24.54
N HIS A 404 -14.78 -8.00 23.87
CA HIS A 404 -14.79 -9.31 24.52
C HIS A 404 -13.47 -10.03 24.24
N VAL A 405 -12.78 -10.45 25.31
CA VAL A 405 -11.51 -11.17 25.27
C VAL A 405 -11.75 -12.61 25.76
N PRO A 406 -12.16 -13.53 24.87
CA PRO A 406 -12.38 -14.92 25.24
C PRO A 406 -11.03 -15.62 25.49
N CYS A 407 -10.91 -16.31 26.61
CA CYS A 407 -9.73 -17.04 27.06
C CYS A 407 -10.10 -18.52 27.37
N TYR A 408 -9.24 -19.44 26.96
CA TYR A 408 -9.13 -20.81 27.44
C TYR A 408 -7.66 -21.25 27.52
N ASN A 409 -7.15 -21.42 28.74
CA ASN A 409 -5.83 -21.98 29.00
C ASN A 409 -4.67 -21.23 28.31
N GLU A 410 -4.79 -19.93 28.02
CA GLU A 410 -3.71 -19.12 27.45
C GLU A 410 -2.67 -18.75 28.51
N PRO A 411 -1.38 -18.60 28.13
CA PRO A 411 -0.36 -18.10 29.03
C PRO A 411 -0.73 -16.71 29.60
N PRO A 412 -0.66 -16.50 30.94
CA PRO A 412 -1.09 -15.26 31.57
C PRO A 412 -0.44 -14.01 30.98
N ASP A 413 0.86 -14.08 30.67
CA ASP A 413 1.60 -12.93 30.14
C ASP A 413 1.17 -12.54 28.72
N MET A 414 0.66 -13.48 27.93
CA MET A 414 0.08 -13.19 26.62
C MET A 414 -1.21 -12.38 26.79
N VAL A 415 -2.08 -12.80 27.71
CA VAL A 415 -3.36 -12.11 27.96
C VAL A 415 -3.10 -10.72 28.54
N LYS A 416 -2.16 -10.58 29.49
CA LYS A 416 -1.77 -9.26 30.04
C LYS A 416 -1.33 -8.28 28.96
N ARG A 417 -0.47 -8.71 28.02
CA ARG A 417 -0.06 -7.86 26.89
C ARG A 417 -1.22 -7.40 26.01
N THR A 418 -2.23 -8.25 25.82
CA THR A 418 -3.46 -7.87 25.13
C THR A 418 -4.22 -6.79 25.92
N LEU A 419 -4.35 -6.98 27.24
CA LEU A 419 -5.04 -6.01 28.10
C LEU A 419 -4.30 -4.66 28.17
N ASP A 420 -2.97 -4.67 28.19
CA ASP A 420 -2.14 -3.45 28.11
C ASP A 420 -2.40 -2.68 26.82
N SER A 421 -2.47 -3.40 25.69
CA SER A 421 -2.81 -2.79 24.41
C SER A 421 -4.22 -2.20 24.42
N LEU A 422 -5.19 -2.88 25.03
CA LEU A 422 -6.56 -2.36 25.14
C LEU A 422 -6.67 -1.15 26.07
N GLN A 423 -5.80 -1.06 27.09
CA GLN A 423 -5.75 0.09 28.00
C GLN A 423 -5.32 1.38 27.28
N THR A 424 -4.52 1.26 26.21
CA THR A 424 -4.05 2.41 25.42
C THR A 424 -5.08 2.98 24.44
N LEU A 425 -6.28 2.39 24.35
CA LEU A 425 -7.32 2.87 23.44
C LEU A 425 -7.90 4.22 23.90
N GLU A 426 -7.89 5.21 23.01
CA GLU A 426 -8.42 6.57 23.24
C GLU A 426 -9.94 6.67 22.95
N TYR A 427 -10.71 5.61 23.20
CA TYR A 427 -12.17 5.65 23.04
C TYR A 427 -12.87 6.07 24.36
N PRO A 428 -13.83 7.02 24.34
CA PRO A 428 -14.39 7.57 25.58
C PRO A 428 -15.19 6.58 26.42
N ASP A 429 -16.05 5.76 25.79
CA ASP A 429 -17.00 4.87 26.48
C ASP A 429 -16.89 3.41 25.99
N PHE A 430 -15.93 2.67 26.56
CA PHE A 430 -15.81 1.23 26.30
C PHE A 430 -15.57 0.41 27.57
N GLU A 431 -15.93 -0.87 27.51
CA GLU A 431 -15.61 -1.88 28.50
C GLU A 431 -14.87 -3.06 27.87
N VAL A 432 -14.08 -3.76 28.67
CA VAL A 432 -13.37 -4.98 28.29
C VAL A 432 -13.88 -6.12 29.15
N LEU A 433 -14.48 -7.13 28.51
CA LEU A 433 -15.00 -8.31 29.18
C LEU A 433 -14.05 -9.47 28.89
N VAL A 434 -13.24 -9.84 29.88
CA VAL A 434 -12.34 -10.98 29.80
C VAL A 434 -13.09 -12.21 30.25
N ILE A 435 -13.30 -13.16 29.35
CA ILE A 435 -14.16 -14.31 29.57
C ILE A 435 -13.32 -15.57 29.48
N ASP A 436 -12.88 -16.08 30.63
CA ASP A 436 -12.19 -17.36 30.73
C ASP A 436 -13.23 -18.49 30.86
N ASN A 437 -13.14 -19.51 30.01
CA ASN A 437 -14.05 -20.64 30.04
C ASN A 437 -13.34 -21.96 30.34
N ASN A 438 -13.85 -22.76 31.28
CA ASN A 438 -13.38 -24.14 31.53
C ASN A 438 -11.87 -24.33 31.85
N THR A 439 -11.08 -23.27 32.08
CA THR A 439 -9.67 -23.37 32.50
C THR A 439 -9.61 -23.94 33.91
N GLN A 440 -9.05 -25.14 34.08
CA GLN A 440 -9.03 -25.81 35.39
C GLN A 440 -7.90 -25.32 36.30
N ASP A 441 -6.79 -24.87 35.69
CA ASP A 441 -5.59 -24.48 36.42
C ASP A 441 -5.72 -23.06 37.01
N PRO A 442 -5.76 -22.91 38.34
CA PRO A 442 -5.84 -21.61 38.99
C PRO A 442 -4.63 -20.71 38.73
N ASP A 443 -3.46 -21.29 38.45
CA ASP A 443 -2.23 -20.51 38.21
C ASP A 443 -2.25 -19.82 36.84
N ILE A 444 -3.21 -20.18 35.98
CA ILE A 444 -3.41 -19.60 34.66
C ILE A 444 -4.45 -18.46 34.70
N TRP A 445 -5.64 -18.70 35.26
CA TRP A 445 -6.73 -17.72 35.17
C TRP A 445 -6.74 -16.70 36.33
N LYS A 446 -6.29 -17.05 37.55
CA LYS A 446 -6.29 -16.11 38.68
C LYS A 446 -5.36 -14.92 38.48
N PRO A 447 -4.15 -15.07 37.89
CA PRO A 447 -3.32 -13.91 37.60
C PRO A 447 -3.98 -12.92 36.64
N ILE A 448 -4.81 -13.41 35.71
CA ILE A 448 -5.57 -12.56 34.76
C ILE A 448 -6.69 -11.82 35.50
N GLU A 449 -7.42 -12.50 36.39
CA GLU A 449 -8.44 -11.88 37.24
C GLU A 449 -7.88 -10.73 38.07
N LEU A 450 -6.77 -10.98 38.78
CA LEU A 450 -6.08 -9.97 39.59
C LEU A 450 -5.60 -8.80 38.74
N TYR A 451 -5.13 -9.08 37.52
CA TYR A 451 -4.67 -8.03 36.61
C TYR A 451 -5.81 -7.15 36.12
N CYS A 452 -6.95 -7.73 35.75
CA CYS A 452 -8.15 -6.96 35.39
C CYS A 452 -8.58 -6.02 36.52
N GLN A 453 -8.50 -6.45 37.78
CA GLN A 453 -8.80 -5.60 38.93
C GLN A 453 -7.82 -4.42 39.07
N GLN A 454 -6.54 -4.61 38.75
CA GLN A 454 -5.52 -3.55 38.77
C GLN A 454 -5.72 -2.51 37.65
N LEU A 455 -6.15 -2.95 36.47
CA LEU A 455 -6.40 -2.07 35.32
C LEU A 455 -7.62 -1.16 35.51
N GLY A 456 -8.50 -1.50 36.47
CA GLY A 456 -9.60 -0.66 36.92
C GLY A 456 -10.96 -1.08 36.35
N PRO A 457 -12.01 -0.26 36.59
CA PRO A 457 -13.41 -0.68 36.43
C PRO A 457 -13.84 -0.93 34.98
N ARG A 458 -13.03 -0.50 34.00
CA ARG A 458 -13.27 -0.79 32.57
C ARG A 458 -13.02 -2.26 32.22
N PHE A 459 -12.25 -2.99 33.02
CA PHE A 459 -11.88 -4.38 32.77
C PHE A 459 -12.64 -5.30 33.73
N ARG A 460 -13.48 -6.17 33.18
CA ARG A 460 -14.32 -7.11 33.96
C ARG A 460 -13.95 -8.53 33.58
N PHE A 461 -13.62 -9.34 34.58
CA PHE A 461 -13.23 -10.72 34.39
C PHE A 461 -14.37 -11.66 34.77
N PHE A 462 -14.59 -12.70 33.95
CA PHE A 462 -15.58 -13.73 34.16
C PHE A 462 -14.93 -15.09 33.96
N HIS A 463 -14.86 -15.88 35.02
CA HIS A 463 -14.47 -17.29 34.95
C HIS A 463 -15.74 -18.15 34.94
N VAL A 464 -15.97 -18.88 33.85
CA VAL A 464 -17.16 -19.72 33.68
C VAL A 464 -16.76 -21.20 33.64
N ASN A 465 -17.03 -21.92 34.73
CA ASN A 465 -16.75 -23.35 34.88
C ASN A 465 -17.84 -24.02 35.75
N PRO A 466 -18.56 -25.06 35.27
CA PRO A 466 -18.48 -25.65 33.93
C PRO A 466 -19.38 -24.92 32.92
N LEU A 467 -18.88 -24.77 31.69
CA LEU A 467 -19.66 -24.32 30.55
C LEU A 467 -20.00 -25.53 29.64
N PRO A 468 -21.27 -25.98 29.55
CA PRO A 468 -21.66 -27.04 28.64
C PRO A 468 -21.68 -26.55 27.18
N GLY A 469 -20.89 -27.18 26.31
CA GLY A 469 -20.77 -26.86 24.87
C GLY A 469 -19.48 -26.12 24.47
N PHE A 470 -19.32 -25.78 23.17
CA PHE A 470 -18.15 -25.05 22.65
C PHE A 470 -18.21 -23.53 22.90
N LYS A 471 -17.04 -22.86 22.83
CA LYS A 471 -16.66 -21.51 23.28
C LYS A 471 -17.70 -20.36 23.21
N ALA A 472 -18.70 -20.40 22.34
CA ALA A 472 -19.71 -19.34 22.18
C ALA A 472 -20.77 -19.26 23.30
N GLY A 473 -20.88 -20.29 24.16
CA GLY A 473 -21.87 -20.31 25.25
C GLY A 473 -21.62 -19.31 26.38
N ALA A 474 -20.36 -18.91 26.60
CA ALA A 474 -19.98 -18.00 27.68
C ALA A 474 -20.49 -16.57 27.42
N LEU A 475 -20.55 -16.15 26.15
CA LEU A 475 -21.02 -14.83 25.72
C LEU A 475 -22.51 -14.57 26.01
N LYS A 476 -23.31 -15.62 26.25
CA LYS A 476 -24.75 -15.49 26.57
C LYS A 476 -25.03 -15.26 28.06
N ARG A 477 -24.01 -15.35 28.91
CA ARG A 477 -24.15 -15.30 30.39
C ARG A 477 -23.51 -14.07 31.02
N VAL A 478 -22.91 -13.20 30.20
CA VAL A 478 -22.15 -12.02 30.62
C VAL A 478 -22.91 -10.74 30.29
#